data_AF-A0A1X7UL01-F1
#
_entry.id   AF-A0A1X7UL01-F1
#
_cell.length_a   1.000
_cell.length_b   1.000
_cell.length_c   1.000
_cell.angle_alpha   90.00
_cell.angle_beta   90.00
_cell.angle_gamma   90.00
#
_symmetry.space_group_name_H-M   'P 1'
#
loop_
_entity.id
_entity.type
_entity.pdbx_description
1 polymer ?
#
loop_
_entity_poly.entity_id
_entity_poly.type
_entity_poly.pdbx_seq_one_letter_code
_entity_poly.pdbx_strand_id
1 'polypeptide(L)'
;MFTYSLEEANCSYFEYSPAQFIYTRHKVVLSLPYNELVNNFAPNSHIVSYYTMHECPIGFSMDSNLRTCACSQGVSRENVTCDIASQNISHNGLLWIGTYHTSTPFNANATNPNACIINEDCLLYCSPNPVTFQLNDTDTQCVDNRGQRMCGSCRERYSLLMGSNKCGQCHNNYMMIAWIALFAVMGVLLVVLLIALNLTVSVGTLNGLLFYANIVKLYEPVFSRKGALPVLNQVISWINLDFGFEICFYNGMDTYAKQWLQFAFPFYLWFVIIVIRQLCRRYGKISRLMGSHAVPVLSTLFLLSYTKLVRTIFIVLNKREVALHCTNESIRSVSLWYEDPNVEYAKGKHAWLFGFALFVSITFVIPYTLFLLFNPFIEKYLSNYKLFRKCWSRFKPIVDAYSGPMKDEYRFWPGLLLVARIPILLSVTLVDSFIQSHYFLLFMLLTVLAIVLSLGYSFRGVYRKRMHNILEVWFLFILCMMVGFSVAYTDDSVVEIWFNTCLSLFTASFILIVLYHLYLQLSQAPWYNVLVRKLFTMLYNDDDDDEPLLDVTDSHKTVDEQRNDIVPSSTDVFRHRRESVVDLF
;
A
#
# COMPACT_ATOMS: atom_id res chain seq x y z
N MET A 1 38.08 -69.03 -35.66
CA MET A 1 38.47 -67.61 -35.80
C MET A 1 37.87 -67.09 -37.09
N PHE A 2 36.77 -66.36 -37.03
CA PHE A 2 36.35 -65.53 -38.16
C PHE A 2 36.93 -64.15 -37.90
N THR A 3 38.01 -63.82 -38.60
CA THR A 3 38.58 -62.48 -38.67
C THR A 3 37.60 -61.61 -39.44
N TYR A 4 36.82 -60.80 -38.74
CA TYR A 4 36.18 -59.63 -39.34
C TYR A 4 37.19 -58.49 -39.26
N SER A 5 37.70 -58.07 -40.41
CA SER A 5 38.24 -56.72 -40.56
C SER A 5 37.04 -55.77 -40.61
N LEU A 6 36.90 -54.90 -39.61
CA LEU A 6 36.16 -53.66 -39.82
C LEU A 6 37.00 -52.85 -40.82
N GLU A 7 36.68 -52.96 -42.10
CA GLU A 7 37.07 -51.91 -43.02
C GLU A 7 36.32 -50.65 -42.58
N GLU A 8 37.07 -49.58 -42.31
CA GLU A 8 36.49 -48.24 -42.19
C GLU A 8 35.88 -47.86 -43.54
N ALA A 9 34.59 -48.18 -43.71
CA ALA A 9 33.83 -47.69 -44.84
C ALA A 9 33.75 -46.16 -44.71
N ASN A 10 34.10 -45.46 -45.79
CA ASN A 10 33.77 -44.04 -45.96
C ASN A 10 32.24 -43.91 -46.09
N CYS A 11 31.54 -43.94 -44.96
CA CYS A 11 30.10 -43.78 -44.90
C CYS A 11 29.75 -42.33 -45.27
N SER A 12 28.96 -42.14 -46.33
CA SER A 12 28.32 -40.85 -46.60
C SER A 12 27.10 -40.68 -45.70
N TYR A 13 26.99 -39.51 -45.06
CA TYR A 13 25.83 -39.15 -44.26
C TYR A 13 24.64 -38.86 -45.18
N PHE A 14 23.54 -39.60 -45.02
CA PHE A 14 22.30 -39.35 -45.71
C PHE A 14 21.34 -38.60 -44.78
N GLU A 15 21.07 -37.33 -45.09
CA GLU A 15 20.10 -36.51 -44.36
C GLU A 15 18.74 -36.54 -45.08
N TYR A 16 17.70 -37.02 -44.40
CA TYR A 16 16.33 -37.01 -44.91
C TYR A 16 15.49 -35.99 -44.12
N SER A 17 14.89 -35.05 -44.85
CA SER A 17 13.90 -34.11 -44.31
C SER A 17 12.52 -34.38 -44.92
N PRO A 18 11.47 -34.60 -44.11
CA PRO A 18 10.13 -34.80 -44.64
C PRO A 18 9.57 -33.54 -45.31
N ALA A 19 8.80 -33.73 -46.38
CA ALA A 19 8.13 -32.65 -47.11
C ALA A 19 6.83 -32.17 -46.46
N GLN A 20 6.20 -33.00 -45.62
CA GLN A 20 4.98 -32.67 -44.88
C GLN A 20 5.13 -33.09 -43.42
N PHE A 21 4.76 -32.19 -42.51
CA PHE A 21 4.81 -32.40 -41.07
C PHE A 21 3.45 -32.90 -40.59
N ILE A 22 3.22 -34.21 -40.75
CA ILE A 22 2.03 -34.87 -40.21
C ILE A 22 2.42 -35.49 -38.87
N TYR A 23 1.74 -35.15 -37.78
CA TYR A 23 2.05 -35.62 -36.42
C TYR A 23 1.66 -37.09 -36.21
N THR A 24 2.42 -37.99 -36.85
CA THR A 24 2.17 -39.42 -36.88
C THR A 24 3.49 -40.19 -36.92
N ARG A 25 3.39 -41.51 -36.86
CA ARG A 25 4.52 -42.41 -37.07
C ARG A 25 4.79 -42.53 -38.57
N HIS A 26 5.99 -42.14 -38.98
CA HIS A 26 6.45 -42.20 -40.36
C HIS A 26 7.33 -43.41 -40.57
N LYS A 27 7.27 -43.96 -41.80
CA LYS A 27 8.09 -45.08 -42.25
C LYS A 27 9.01 -44.57 -43.37
N VAL A 28 10.32 -44.56 -43.12
CA VAL A 28 11.33 -44.26 -44.13
C VAL A 28 11.82 -45.58 -44.70
N VAL A 29 11.73 -45.71 -46.02
CA VAL A 29 12.18 -46.91 -46.75
C VAL A 29 13.28 -46.49 -47.70
N LEU A 30 14.51 -46.90 -47.40
CA LEU A 30 15.63 -46.75 -48.32
C LEU A 30 15.71 -48.01 -49.18
N SER A 31 15.39 -47.86 -50.47
CA SER A 31 15.54 -48.92 -51.47
C SER A 31 16.96 -48.88 -52.02
N LEU A 32 17.72 -49.96 -51.83
CA LEU A 32 19.05 -50.08 -52.42
C LEU A 32 18.89 -50.47 -53.90
N PRO A 33 19.36 -49.65 -54.86
CA PRO A 33 19.31 -50.02 -56.26
C PRO A 33 20.21 -51.24 -56.47
N TYR A 34 19.66 -52.25 -57.14
CA TYR A 34 20.40 -53.43 -57.56
C TYR A 34 21.42 -53.02 -58.63
N ASN A 35 22.65 -52.71 -58.24
CA ASN A 35 23.79 -52.61 -59.14
C ASN A 35 25.02 -53.25 -58.48
N GLU A 36 25.34 -54.45 -58.96
CA GLU A 36 26.61 -55.21 -58.92
C GLU A 36 27.39 -55.40 -57.60
N LEU A 37 26.95 -54.88 -56.46
CA LEU A 37 27.61 -55.14 -55.17
C LEU A 37 26.78 -56.08 -54.30
N VAL A 38 27.27 -57.32 -54.22
CA VAL A 38 26.93 -58.41 -53.27
C VAL A 38 25.83 -59.38 -53.73
N ASN A 39 26.27 -60.48 -54.37
CA ASN A 39 25.49 -61.66 -54.78
C ASN A 39 24.77 -62.43 -53.64
N ASN A 40 24.70 -61.89 -52.42
CA ASN A 40 24.13 -62.57 -51.24
C ASN A 40 22.92 -61.85 -50.61
N PHE A 41 22.51 -60.68 -51.12
CA PHE A 41 21.27 -60.02 -50.66
C PHE A 41 20.12 -60.31 -51.62
N ALA A 42 18.97 -60.72 -51.06
CA ALA A 42 17.76 -61.00 -51.82
C ALA A 42 17.34 -59.77 -52.66
N PRO A 43 16.82 -59.96 -53.89
CA PRO A 43 16.30 -58.87 -54.69
C PRO A 43 15.23 -58.11 -53.88
N ASN A 44 15.39 -56.79 -53.79
CA ASN A 44 14.58 -55.86 -52.97
C ASN A 44 14.96 -55.78 -51.48
N SER A 45 16.24 -55.72 -51.14
CA SER A 45 16.65 -55.34 -49.79
C SER A 45 16.33 -53.86 -49.52
N HIS A 46 15.38 -53.61 -48.63
CA HIS A 46 15.04 -52.29 -48.15
C HIS A 46 15.50 -52.10 -46.71
N ILE A 47 16.14 -50.96 -46.42
CA ILE A 47 16.36 -50.53 -45.04
C ILE A 47 15.13 -49.75 -44.62
N VAL A 48 14.42 -50.26 -43.62
CA VAL A 48 13.23 -49.61 -43.06
C VAL A 48 13.60 -48.98 -41.72
N SER A 49 13.41 -47.67 -41.62
CA SER A 49 13.49 -46.94 -40.35
C SER A 49 12.14 -46.31 -40.04
N TYR A 50 11.84 -46.17 -38.75
CA TYR A 50 10.64 -45.51 -38.27
C TYR A 50 11.05 -44.30 -37.44
N TYR A 51 10.39 -43.17 -37.67
CA TYR A 51 10.49 -42.02 -36.78
C TYR A 51 9.08 -41.53 -36.44
N THR A 52 8.91 -41.00 -35.24
CA THR A 52 7.63 -40.44 -34.79
C THR A 52 7.81 -38.93 -34.69
N MET A 53 6.91 -38.19 -35.32
CA MET A 53 6.89 -36.73 -35.16
C MET A 53 5.83 -36.35 -34.14
N HIS A 54 6.25 -35.72 -33.05
CA HIS A 54 5.36 -35.19 -32.04
C HIS A 54 4.97 -33.74 -32.36
N GLU A 55 3.79 -33.33 -31.90
CA GLU A 55 3.40 -31.93 -31.86
C GLU A 55 4.33 -31.12 -30.95
N CYS A 56 4.45 -29.82 -31.21
CA CYS A 56 5.25 -28.94 -30.36
C CYS A 56 4.61 -28.83 -28.96
N PRO A 57 5.42 -28.78 -27.88
CA PRO A 57 4.92 -28.59 -26.53
C PRO A 57 4.24 -27.21 -26.38
N ILE A 58 3.41 -27.08 -25.34
CA ILE A 58 2.69 -25.82 -25.07
C ILE A 58 3.70 -24.68 -24.94
N GLY A 59 3.40 -23.53 -25.55
CA GLY A 59 4.30 -22.37 -25.61
C GLY A 59 5.21 -22.33 -26.83
N PHE A 60 5.28 -23.43 -27.60
CA PHE A 60 6.04 -23.52 -28.83
C PHE A 60 5.12 -23.77 -30.04
N SER A 61 5.48 -23.23 -31.20
CA SER A 61 4.80 -23.50 -32.47
C SER A 61 5.82 -23.86 -33.54
N MET A 62 5.41 -24.68 -34.50
CA MET A 62 6.29 -25.08 -35.60
C MET A 62 6.64 -23.86 -36.47
N ASP A 63 7.92 -23.56 -36.61
CA ASP A 63 8.41 -22.59 -37.58
C ASP A 63 8.69 -23.30 -38.91
N SER A 64 7.97 -22.90 -39.96
CA SER A 64 8.09 -23.47 -41.29
C SER A 64 9.45 -23.21 -41.94
N ASN A 65 10.14 -22.13 -41.56
CA ASN A 65 11.44 -21.74 -42.12
C ASN A 65 12.59 -22.48 -41.45
N LEU A 66 12.61 -22.49 -40.11
CA LEU A 66 13.65 -23.16 -39.31
C LEU A 66 13.46 -24.68 -39.22
N ARG A 67 12.25 -25.18 -39.59
CA ARG A 67 11.85 -26.59 -39.46
C ARG A 67 11.98 -27.14 -38.04
N THR A 68 11.88 -26.27 -37.04
CA THR A 68 11.96 -26.56 -35.62
C THR A 68 10.81 -25.87 -34.88
N CYS A 69 10.50 -26.29 -33.66
CA CYS A 69 9.54 -25.58 -32.83
C CYS A 69 10.18 -24.30 -32.28
N ALA A 70 9.63 -23.15 -32.63
CA ALA A 70 10.00 -21.83 -32.11
C ALA A 70 8.98 -21.33 -31.09
N CYS A 71 9.17 -20.14 -30.52
CA CYS A 71 8.18 -19.53 -29.61
C CYS A 71 6.82 -19.41 -30.29
N SER A 72 5.76 -19.85 -29.61
CA SER A 72 4.38 -19.62 -30.07
C SER A 72 4.05 -18.13 -30.10
N GLN A 73 3.07 -17.74 -30.92
CA GLN A 73 2.62 -16.35 -31.03
C GLN A 73 2.20 -15.74 -29.66
N GLY A 74 1.66 -16.55 -28.75
CA GLY A 74 1.31 -16.10 -27.40
C GLY A 74 2.50 -15.83 -26.48
N VAL A 75 3.67 -16.39 -26.78
CA VAL A 75 4.92 -16.23 -25.99
C VAL A 75 5.87 -15.22 -26.66
N SER A 76 5.86 -15.15 -27.99
CA SER A 76 6.78 -14.35 -28.78
C SER A 76 6.65 -12.84 -28.50
N ARG A 77 7.73 -12.21 -28.03
CA ARG A 77 7.94 -10.77 -27.84
C ARG A 77 9.42 -10.44 -28.05
N GLU A 78 9.77 -9.17 -28.29
CA GLU A 78 11.15 -8.72 -28.56
C GLU A 78 12.18 -9.16 -27.49
N ASN A 79 11.76 -9.28 -26.22
CA ASN A 79 12.63 -9.64 -25.10
C ASN A 79 12.51 -11.09 -24.64
N VAL A 80 11.90 -11.97 -25.45
CA VAL A 80 11.65 -13.38 -25.11
C VAL A 80 12.36 -14.30 -26.08
N THR A 81 13.11 -15.27 -25.56
CA THR A 81 13.77 -16.32 -26.34
C THR A 81 13.33 -17.69 -25.83
N CYS A 82 13.10 -18.63 -26.75
CA CYS A 82 12.71 -20.00 -26.41
C CYS A 82 13.74 -20.98 -26.96
N ASP A 83 14.14 -21.94 -26.13
CA ASP A 83 15.00 -23.07 -26.51
C ASP A 83 14.20 -24.37 -26.43
N ILE A 84 13.97 -24.99 -27.58
CA ILE A 84 13.22 -26.24 -27.69
C ILE A 84 13.97 -27.45 -27.10
N ALA A 85 15.30 -27.45 -27.11
CA ALA A 85 16.08 -28.59 -26.65
C ALA A 85 15.94 -28.79 -25.13
N SER A 86 15.91 -27.69 -24.39
CA SER A 86 15.71 -27.67 -22.93
C SER A 86 14.28 -27.36 -22.50
N GLN A 87 13.40 -26.99 -23.45
CA GLN A 87 12.06 -26.43 -23.20
C GLN A 87 12.08 -25.18 -22.31
N ASN A 88 13.20 -24.47 -22.29
CA ASN A 88 13.38 -23.27 -21.51
C ASN A 88 12.87 -22.06 -22.27
N ILE A 89 12.20 -21.18 -21.54
CA ILE A 89 11.82 -19.85 -21.99
C ILE A 89 12.64 -18.87 -21.15
N SER A 90 13.32 -17.94 -21.80
CA SER A 90 13.98 -16.83 -21.13
C SER A 90 13.38 -15.52 -21.55
N HIS A 91 13.18 -14.63 -20.57
CA HIS A 91 12.78 -13.25 -20.85
C HIS A 91 13.63 -12.27 -20.06
N ASN A 92 13.73 -11.06 -20.59
CA ASN A 92 14.35 -9.94 -19.92
C ASN A 92 13.32 -8.84 -19.61
N GLY A 93 13.44 -8.26 -18.42
CA GLY A 93 12.52 -7.22 -17.93
C GLY A 93 11.30 -7.76 -17.19
N LEU A 94 10.41 -6.84 -16.84
CA LEU A 94 9.25 -7.05 -15.96
C LEU A 94 8.08 -7.67 -16.72
N LEU A 95 8.22 -8.95 -17.04
CA LEU A 95 7.25 -9.77 -17.74
C LEU A 95 6.89 -10.97 -16.87
N TRP A 96 5.69 -11.51 -17.05
CA TRP A 96 5.35 -12.83 -16.56
C TRP A 96 4.67 -13.63 -17.66
N ILE A 97 5.20 -14.83 -17.89
CA ILE A 97 4.67 -15.79 -18.87
C ILE A 97 4.27 -17.06 -18.13
N GLY A 98 3.05 -17.52 -18.36
CA GLY A 98 2.58 -18.76 -17.77
C GLY A 98 1.20 -19.16 -18.27
N THR A 99 0.67 -20.27 -17.76
CA THR A 99 -0.62 -20.78 -18.22
C THR A 99 -1.79 -20.31 -17.35
N TYR A 100 -2.97 -20.21 -17.95
CA TYR A 100 -4.18 -19.79 -17.24
C TYR A 100 -4.77 -20.90 -16.36
N HIS A 101 -4.73 -22.17 -16.82
CA HIS A 101 -5.44 -23.26 -16.16
C HIS A 101 -4.68 -23.83 -14.96
N THR A 102 -5.30 -23.75 -13.77
CA THR A 102 -4.69 -24.12 -12.48
C THR A 102 -5.36 -25.33 -11.78
N SER A 103 -6.48 -25.86 -12.28
CA SER A 103 -7.28 -26.87 -11.56
C SER A 103 -6.87 -28.32 -11.81
N THR A 104 -5.95 -28.58 -12.72
CA THR A 104 -5.35 -29.91 -12.97
C THR A 104 -3.84 -29.78 -12.95
N PRO A 105 -3.07 -30.78 -12.45
CA PRO A 105 -1.62 -30.74 -12.52
C PRO A 105 -1.20 -30.51 -13.97
N PHE A 106 -0.65 -29.33 -14.21
CA PHE A 106 -0.25 -28.88 -15.54
C PHE A 106 0.97 -29.69 -15.96
N ASN A 107 0.91 -30.25 -17.17
CA ASN A 107 2.05 -30.93 -17.79
C ASN A 107 2.36 -30.23 -19.10
N ALA A 108 3.38 -29.36 -19.10
CA ALA A 108 3.85 -28.65 -20.28
C ALA A 108 4.30 -29.58 -21.41
N ASN A 109 4.65 -30.82 -21.08
CA ASN A 109 5.12 -31.83 -22.02
C ASN A 109 3.97 -32.49 -22.79
N ALA A 110 2.72 -32.27 -22.36
CA ALA A 110 1.53 -32.78 -23.02
C ALA A 110 0.92 -31.71 -23.94
N THR A 111 0.40 -32.12 -25.09
CA THR A 111 -0.40 -31.23 -25.92
C THR A 111 -1.80 -31.12 -25.33
N ASN A 112 -2.22 -29.88 -25.06
CA ASN A 112 -3.55 -29.60 -24.58
C ASN A 112 -4.21 -28.55 -25.49
N PRO A 113 -5.23 -28.93 -26.28
CA PRO A 113 -5.88 -28.04 -27.24
C PRO A 113 -6.67 -26.89 -26.59
N ASN A 114 -6.80 -26.88 -25.26
CA ASN A 114 -7.47 -25.82 -24.50
C ASN A 114 -6.51 -25.01 -23.63
N ALA A 115 -5.19 -25.16 -23.80
CA ALA A 115 -4.24 -24.37 -23.04
C ALA A 115 -4.26 -22.90 -23.49
N CYS A 116 -4.34 -21.99 -22.53
CA CYS A 116 -4.19 -20.57 -22.76
C CYS A 116 -2.99 -20.04 -21.99
N ILE A 117 -2.20 -19.22 -22.67
CA ILE A 117 -0.98 -18.60 -22.17
C ILE A 117 -1.29 -17.13 -21.86
N ILE A 118 -0.76 -16.68 -20.74
CA ILE A 118 -0.71 -15.29 -20.33
C ILE A 118 0.72 -14.81 -20.61
N ASN A 119 0.84 -13.68 -21.29
CA ASN A 119 2.11 -13.03 -21.56
C ASN A 119 1.88 -11.52 -21.41
N GLU A 120 2.08 -11.04 -20.20
CA GLU A 120 1.77 -9.67 -19.82
C GLU A 120 2.88 -9.09 -18.96
N ASP A 121 2.97 -7.77 -18.95
CA ASP A 121 3.91 -7.06 -18.10
C ASP A 121 3.58 -7.39 -16.62
N CYS A 122 4.60 -7.63 -15.81
CA CYS A 122 4.43 -8.00 -14.41
C CYS A 122 5.14 -7.01 -13.51
N LEU A 123 4.34 -6.15 -12.90
CA LEU A 123 4.85 -5.02 -12.14
C LEU A 123 5.21 -5.37 -10.70
N LEU A 124 4.40 -6.18 -10.03
CA LEU A 124 4.61 -6.53 -8.63
C LEU A 124 5.17 -7.94 -8.51
N TYR A 125 6.27 -8.05 -7.78
CA TYR A 125 6.90 -9.32 -7.40
C TYR A 125 7.48 -10.16 -8.54
N CYS A 126 7.63 -9.62 -9.74
CA CYS A 126 8.41 -10.26 -10.80
C CYS A 126 9.87 -9.83 -10.76
N SER A 127 10.76 -10.73 -11.18
CA SER A 127 12.19 -10.45 -11.30
C SER A 127 12.44 -9.44 -12.42
N PRO A 128 13.16 -8.33 -12.17
CA PRO A 128 13.59 -7.42 -13.24
C PRO A 128 14.80 -7.96 -14.02
N ASN A 129 15.50 -8.95 -13.47
CA ASN A 129 16.69 -9.54 -14.07
C ASN A 129 16.31 -10.62 -15.10
N PRO A 130 17.20 -10.93 -16.07
CA PRO A 130 16.98 -12.04 -17.00
C PRO A 130 16.73 -13.34 -16.23
N VAL A 131 15.62 -14.00 -16.55
CA VAL A 131 15.24 -15.28 -15.95
C VAL A 131 15.04 -16.32 -17.04
N THR A 132 15.44 -17.55 -16.74
CA THR A 132 15.22 -18.73 -17.58
C THR A 132 14.36 -19.69 -16.77
N PHE A 133 13.23 -20.10 -17.33
CA PHE A 133 12.26 -20.93 -16.63
C PHE A 133 11.59 -21.91 -17.60
N GLN A 134 10.85 -22.86 -17.04
CA GLN A 134 10.01 -23.78 -17.80
C GLN A 134 8.55 -23.50 -17.49
N LEU A 135 7.63 -23.77 -18.43
CA LEU A 135 6.19 -23.59 -18.18
C LEU A 135 5.66 -24.50 -17.06
N ASN A 136 6.38 -25.56 -16.68
CA ASN A 136 6.08 -26.38 -15.50
C ASN A 136 6.49 -25.70 -14.18
N ASP A 137 7.46 -24.79 -14.19
CA ASP A 137 7.97 -24.07 -13.02
C ASP A 137 8.03 -22.56 -13.28
N THR A 138 6.86 -21.94 -13.33
CA THR A 138 6.71 -20.50 -13.56
C THR A 138 7.10 -19.65 -12.36
N ASP A 139 7.26 -20.25 -11.17
CA ASP A 139 7.50 -19.52 -9.91
C ASP A 139 8.88 -18.88 -9.85
N THR A 140 9.83 -19.38 -10.65
CA THR A 140 11.18 -18.83 -10.83
C THR A 140 11.20 -17.40 -11.38
N GLN A 141 10.13 -16.96 -12.03
CA GLN A 141 9.96 -15.57 -12.49
C GLN A 141 9.67 -14.59 -11.33
N CYS A 142 9.37 -15.09 -10.14
CA CYS A 142 8.91 -14.30 -8.99
C CYS A 142 10.00 -14.05 -7.93
N VAL A 143 9.91 -12.92 -7.23
CA VAL A 143 10.74 -12.54 -6.07
C VAL A 143 9.99 -12.65 -4.74
N ASP A 144 10.67 -12.46 -3.61
CA ASP A 144 10.07 -12.45 -2.25
C ASP A 144 9.27 -13.72 -1.87
N ASN A 145 9.69 -14.88 -2.38
CA ASN A 145 9.00 -16.18 -2.21
C ASN A 145 7.54 -16.18 -2.70
N ARG A 146 7.21 -15.27 -3.63
CA ARG A 146 5.96 -15.29 -4.38
C ARG A 146 6.01 -16.35 -5.47
N GLY A 147 4.85 -16.71 -5.98
CA GLY A 147 4.66 -17.71 -7.03
C GLY A 147 3.24 -17.68 -7.57
N GLN A 148 2.86 -18.76 -8.25
CA GLN A 148 1.57 -18.91 -8.93
C GLN A 148 1.37 -17.85 -10.02
N ARG A 149 0.12 -17.69 -10.49
CA ARG A 149 -0.20 -16.82 -11.61
C ARG A 149 0.25 -15.38 -11.32
N MET A 150 1.09 -14.83 -12.19
CA MET A 150 1.62 -13.47 -12.11
C MET A 150 2.20 -13.11 -10.73
N CYS A 151 2.82 -14.07 -10.04
CA CYS A 151 3.39 -13.86 -8.71
C CYS A 151 2.36 -13.37 -7.66
N GLY A 152 1.08 -13.65 -7.87
CA GLY A 152 -0.03 -13.15 -7.05
C GLY A 152 -0.12 -13.77 -5.67
N SER A 153 0.37 -15.01 -5.50
CA SER A 153 0.26 -15.76 -4.25
C SER A 153 1.63 -16.16 -3.71
N CYS A 154 1.66 -16.72 -2.52
CA CYS A 154 2.86 -17.32 -1.96
C CYS A 154 3.08 -18.73 -2.51
N ARG A 155 4.35 -19.13 -2.62
CA ARG A 155 4.72 -20.52 -2.94
C ARG A 155 4.19 -21.48 -1.89
N GLU A 156 4.09 -22.76 -2.25
CA GLU A 156 3.71 -23.81 -1.31
C GLU A 156 4.58 -23.78 -0.05
N ARG A 157 3.97 -23.97 1.13
CA ARG A 157 4.59 -23.87 2.47
C ARG A 157 4.98 -22.45 2.93
N TYR A 158 4.78 -21.44 2.09
CA TYR A 158 4.92 -20.04 2.50
C TYR A 158 3.55 -19.42 2.75
N SER A 159 3.53 -18.36 3.56
CA SER A 159 2.33 -17.59 3.87
C SER A 159 2.64 -16.11 3.76
N LEU A 160 1.61 -15.32 3.45
CA LEU A 160 1.76 -13.88 3.33
C LEU A 160 2.08 -13.29 4.70
N LEU A 161 3.07 -12.41 4.78
CA LEU A 161 3.40 -11.71 6.03
C LEU A 161 2.45 -10.54 6.24
N MET A 162 1.97 -10.37 7.47
CA MET A 162 1.24 -9.16 7.87
C MET A 162 2.22 -8.00 7.97
N GLY A 163 1.89 -6.84 7.40
CA GLY A 163 2.75 -5.64 7.42
C GLY A 163 3.61 -5.42 6.18
N SER A 164 3.88 -6.46 5.38
CA SER A 164 4.47 -6.34 4.03
C SER A 164 3.73 -7.21 3.03
N ASN A 165 4.15 -7.16 1.77
CA ASN A 165 3.63 -8.03 0.72
C ASN A 165 4.57 -9.19 0.39
N LYS A 166 5.50 -9.53 1.30
CA LYS A 166 6.43 -10.66 1.15
C LYS A 166 5.84 -11.95 1.69
N CYS A 167 6.37 -13.08 1.24
CA CYS A 167 5.99 -14.39 1.72
C CYS A 167 7.08 -14.98 2.63
N GLY A 168 6.67 -15.51 3.79
CA GLY A 168 7.56 -16.12 4.78
C GLY A 168 7.02 -17.45 5.29
N GLN A 169 7.90 -18.25 5.92
CA GLN A 169 7.50 -19.54 6.47
C GLN A 169 6.90 -19.40 7.87
N CYS A 170 5.73 -20.00 8.05
CA CYS A 170 4.92 -19.91 9.25
C CYS A 170 4.85 -21.23 10.00
N HIS A 171 5.49 -21.32 11.16
CA HIS A 171 5.66 -22.60 11.89
C HIS A 171 4.72 -22.79 13.08
N ASN A 172 4.21 -21.72 13.71
CA ASN A 172 3.49 -21.81 14.99
C ASN A 172 2.07 -21.23 14.94
N ASN A 173 1.06 -22.09 15.16
CA ASN A 173 -0.34 -21.66 15.24
C ASN A 173 -0.67 -20.87 16.53
N TYR A 174 0.00 -21.15 17.65
CA TYR A 174 -0.24 -20.45 18.92
C TYR A 174 0.21 -18.97 18.91
N MET A 175 1.12 -18.60 18.01
CA MET A 175 1.57 -17.21 17.86
C MET A 175 0.44 -16.28 17.42
N MET A 176 -0.55 -16.80 16.67
CA MET A 176 -1.71 -16.02 16.25
C MET A 176 -2.46 -15.41 17.45
N ILE A 177 -2.68 -16.19 18.52
CA ILE A 177 -3.38 -15.74 19.72
C ILE A 177 -2.55 -14.66 20.43
N ALA A 178 -1.23 -14.86 20.54
CA ALA A 178 -0.33 -13.87 21.14
C ALA A 178 -0.35 -12.55 20.36
N TRP A 179 -0.33 -12.61 19.02
CA TRP A 179 -0.44 -11.44 18.16
C TRP A 179 -1.77 -10.72 18.33
N ILE A 180 -2.89 -11.44 18.33
CA ILE A 180 -4.22 -10.85 18.57
C ILE A 180 -4.26 -10.12 19.92
N ALA A 181 -3.76 -10.75 20.99
CA ALA A 181 -3.70 -10.13 22.31
C ALA A 181 -2.82 -8.87 22.31
N LEU A 182 -1.64 -8.92 21.68
CA LEU A 182 -0.75 -7.77 21.54
C LEU A 182 -1.42 -6.62 20.79
N PHE A 183 -2.12 -6.89 19.69
CA PHE A 183 -2.82 -5.85 18.93
C PHE A 183 -4.01 -5.26 19.68
N ALA A 184 -4.70 -6.08 20.45
CA ALA A 184 -5.75 -5.58 21.33
C ALA A 184 -5.16 -4.55 22.31
N VAL A 185 -4.06 -4.89 22.98
CA VAL A 185 -3.38 -3.97 23.92
C VAL A 185 -2.85 -2.72 23.21
N MET A 186 -2.18 -2.87 22.08
CA MET A 186 -1.61 -1.74 21.32
C MET A 186 -2.68 -0.77 20.82
N GLY A 187 -3.85 -1.26 20.40
CA GLY A 187 -4.97 -0.40 20.02
C GLY A 187 -5.50 0.41 21.20
N VAL A 188 -5.63 -0.19 22.37
CA VAL A 188 -6.03 0.55 23.60
C VAL A 188 -4.96 1.57 23.98
N LEU A 189 -3.68 1.20 23.93
CA LEU A 189 -2.56 2.09 24.22
C LEU A 189 -2.55 3.29 23.26
N LEU A 190 -2.79 3.08 21.96
CA LEU A 190 -2.91 4.15 20.98
C LEU A 190 -4.01 5.14 21.37
N VAL A 191 -5.20 4.65 21.75
CA VAL A 191 -6.31 5.53 22.18
C VAL A 191 -5.93 6.33 23.42
N VAL A 192 -5.31 5.68 24.41
CA VAL A 192 -4.83 6.35 25.64
C VAL A 192 -3.77 7.40 25.33
N LEU A 193 -2.82 7.10 24.44
CA LEU A 193 -1.77 8.02 24.00
C LEU A 193 -2.36 9.28 23.32
N LEU A 194 -3.34 9.09 22.42
CA LEU A 194 -4.01 10.21 21.73
C LEU A 194 -4.74 11.12 22.73
N ILE A 195 -5.35 10.55 23.77
CA ILE A 195 -5.98 11.30 24.86
C ILE A 195 -4.93 12.03 25.69
N ALA A 196 -3.88 11.34 26.13
CA ALA A 196 -2.87 11.89 27.02
C ALA A 196 -2.07 13.04 26.38
N LEU A 197 -1.75 12.92 25.08
CA LEU A 197 -0.99 13.93 24.35
C LEU A 197 -1.89 15.02 23.72
N ASN A 198 -3.21 14.89 23.78
CA ASN A 198 -4.15 15.72 23.00
C ASN A 198 -3.79 15.82 21.50
N LEU A 199 -3.19 14.75 20.95
CA LEU A 199 -2.81 14.66 19.54
C LEU A 199 -4.06 14.45 18.69
N THR A 200 -4.83 15.51 18.50
CA THR A 200 -6.16 15.46 17.90
C THR A 200 -6.28 16.42 16.72
N VAL A 201 -7.19 16.09 15.80
CA VAL A 201 -7.44 16.90 14.60
C VAL A 201 -7.91 18.32 14.96
N SER A 202 -8.52 18.51 16.13
CA SER A 202 -8.93 19.84 16.61
C SER A 202 -7.77 20.78 16.94
N VAL A 203 -6.56 20.25 17.19
CA VAL A 203 -5.37 21.08 17.39
C VAL A 203 -4.78 21.53 16.05
N GLY A 204 -5.11 20.88 14.93
CA GLY A 204 -4.73 21.31 13.58
C GLY A 204 -3.34 20.90 13.10
N THR A 205 -2.51 20.24 13.91
CA THR A 205 -1.16 19.79 13.51
C THR A 205 -1.16 18.50 12.68
N LEU A 206 -2.28 17.77 12.61
CA LEU A 206 -2.34 16.43 12.00
C LEU A 206 -2.80 16.40 10.54
N ASN A 207 -3.60 17.35 10.06
CA ASN A 207 -4.26 17.23 8.75
C ASN A 207 -3.26 17.05 7.58
N GLY A 208 -2.29 17.97 7.47
CA GLY A 208 -1.24 17.90 6.45
C GLY A 208 -0.35 16.65 6.60
N LEU A 209 -0.02 16.27 7.85
CA LEU A 209 0.76 15.08 8.15
C LEU A 209 0.07 13.80 7.67
N LEU A 210 -1.22 13.66 7.97
CA LEU A 210 -2.00 12.51 7.53
C LEU A 210 -2.16 12.51 6.02
N PHE A 211 -2.39 13.66 5.39
CA PHE A 211 -2.42 13.73 3.93
C PHE A 211 -1.12 13.19 3.31
N TYR A 212 0.04 13.67 3.77
CA TYR A 212 1.35 13.21 3.32
C TYR A 212 1.52 11.69 3.49
N ALA A 213 1.33 11.17 4.70
CA ALA A 213 1.57 9.76 5.02
C ALA A 213 0.71 8.82 4.15
N ASN A 214 -0.54 9.23 3.88
CA ASN A 214 -1.45 8.45 3.05
C ASN A 214 -1.02 8.41 1.57
N ILE A 215 -0.61 9.56 1.01
CA ILE A 215 -0.15 9.60 -0.38
C ILE A 215 1.14 8.81 -0.56
N VAL A 216 2.14 9.00 0.32
CA VAL A 216 3.41 8.27 0.23
C VAL A 216 3.19 6.77 0.29
N LYS A 217 2.29 6.30 1.16
CA LYS A 217 2.01 4.86 1.27
C LYS A 217 1.22 4.28 0.10
N LEU A 218 0.42 5.10 -0.59
CA LEU A 218 -0.29 4.71 -1.81
C LEU A 218 0.66 4.67 -3.02
N TYR A 219 1.58 5.64 -3.11
CA TYR A 219 2.51 5.82 -4.23
C TYR A 219 3.89 5.18 -3.99
N GLU A 220 4.07 4.44 -2.90
CA GLU A 220 5.31 3.72 -2.59
C GLU A 220 5.91 2.97 -3.79
N PRO A 221 5.15 2.15 -4.56
CA PRO A 221 5.71 1.45 -5.72
C PRO A 221 6.09 2.37 -6.89
N VAL A 222 5.53 3.58 -6.95
CA VAL A 222 5.88 4.61 -7.95
C VAL A 222 7.17 5.31 -7.54
N PHE A 223 7.31 5.65 -6.25
CA PHE A 223 8.46 6.39 -5.75
C PHE A 223 9.73 5.55 -5.58
N SER A 224 9.60 4.30 -5.12
CA SER A 224 10.76 3.43 -4.91
C SER A 224 10.38 1.96 -5.07
N ARG A 225 11.03 1.28 -6.02
CA ARG A 225 10.85 -0.16 -6.25
C ARG A 225 11.35 -1.03 -5.08
N LYS A 226 12.43 -0.60 -4.42
CA LYS A 226 12.98 -1.30 -3.25
C LYS A 226 12.26 -0.95 -1.94
N GLY A 227 11.44 0.11 -1.96
CA GLY A 227 10.70 0.59 -0.80
C GLY A 227 11.54 1.51 0.10
N ALA A 228 11.00 1.78 1.29
CA ALA A 228 11.66 2.59 2.32
C ALA A 228 12.56 1.75 3.24
N LEU A 229 13.54 2.41 3.86
CA LEU A 229 14.29 1.81 4.97
C LEU A 229 13.32 1.27 6.06
N PRO A 230 13.61 0.11 6.68
CA PRO A 230 12.66 -0.58 7.56
C PRO A 230 12.08 0.31 8.67
N VAL A 231 12.93 1.10 9.32
CA VAL A 231 12.54 2.01 10.42
C VAL A 231 11.59 3.10 9.93
N LEU A 232 11.86 3.68 8.77
CA LEU A 232 11.04 4.76 8.21
C LEU A 232 9.69 4.22 7.70
N ASN A 233 9.69 3.04 7.07
CA ASN A 233 8.46 2.36 6.64
C ASN A 233 7.56 2.05 7.83
N GLN A 234 8.14 1.66 8.98
CA GLN A 234 7.40 1.38 10.20
C GLN A 234 6.66 2.62 10.72
N VAL A 235 7.33 3.78 10.74
CA VAL A 235 6.70 5.04 11.18
C VAL A 235 5.53 5.44 10.28
N ILE A 236 5.70 5.42 8.95
CA ILE A 236 4.59 5.71 8.02
C ILE A 236 3.45 4.74 8.21
N SER A 237 3.78 3.45 8.36
CA SER A 237 2.79 2.40 8.52
C SER A 237 1.95 2.63 9.77
N TRP A 238 2.57 2.93 10.92
CA TRP A 238 1.84 3.22 12.15
C TRP A 238 0.92 4.44 12.04
N ILE A 239 1.36 5.51 11.37
CA ILE A 239 0.53 6.70 11.13
C ILE A 239 -0.70 6.35 10.27
N ASN A 240 -0.55 5.43 9.31
CA ASN A 240 -1.62 4.94 8.47
C ASN A 240 -2.41 3.76 9.07
N LEU A 241 -2.22 3.46 10.36
CA LEU A 241 -2.85 2.32 11.04
C LEU A 241 -2.55 0.95 10.38
N ASP A 242 -1.36 0.83 9.78
CA ASP A 242 -0.75 -0.42 9.36
C ASP A 242 0.11 -1.00 10.49
N PHE A 243 0.35 -2.32 10.44
CA PHE A 243 1.19 -3.03 11.41
C PHE A 243 2.62 -2.48 11.47
N GLY A 244 3.22 -2.18 10.30
CA GLY A 244 4.56 -1.58 10.20
C GLY A 244 5.74 -2.52 10.45
N PHE A 245 5.48 -3.77 10.85
CA PHE A 245 6.50 -4.82 10.95
C PHE A 245 6.00 -6.09 10.28
N GLU A 246 6.93 -6.88 9.74
CA GLU A 246 6.63 -8.12 9.02
C GLU A 246 6.37 -9.26 10.01
N ILE A 247 5.17 -9.81 10.01
CA ILE A 247 4.75 -10.83 10.97
C ILE A 247 4.09 -11.98 10.26
N CYS A 248 4.50 -13.20 10.58
CA CYS A 248 3.71 -14.38 10.26
C CYS A 248 2.51 -14.47 11.23
N PHE A 249 1.30 -14.23 10.75
CA PHE A 249 0.09 -14.25 11.57
C PHE A 249 -0.42 -15.69 11.80
N TYR A 250 -0.61 -16.47 10.72
CA TYR A 250 -0.87 -17.91 10.77
C TYR A 250 -0.48 -18.57 9.43
N ASN A 251 -0.34 -19.91 9.43
CA ASN A 251 0.04 -20.67 8.25
C ASN A 251 -1.12 -20.77 7.22
N GLY A 252 -0.82 -20.46 5.97
CA GLY A 252 -1.78 -20.42 4.86
C GLY A 252 -2.49 -19.07 4.69
N MET A 253 -2.04 -18.00 5.36
CA MET A 253 -2.62 -16.68 5.17
C MET A 253 -2.37 -16.19 3.74
N ASP A 254 -3.45 -15.86 3.03
CA ASP A 254 -3.44 -15.32 1.67
C ASP A 254 -3.81 -13.82 1.65
N THR A 255 -3.75 -13.23 0.46
CA THR A 255 -4.12 -11.83 0.23
C THR A 255 -5.57 -11.55 0.62
N TYR A 256 -6.48 -12.51 0.37
CA TYR A 256 -7.90 -12.38 0.72
C TYR A 256 -8.10 -12.23 2.23
N ALA A 257 -7.50 -13.09 3.04
CA ALA A 257 -7.57 -13.00 4.49
C ALA A 257 -6.92 -11.72 5.01
N LYS A 258 -5.80 -11.30 4.42
CA LYS A 258 -5.14 -10.04 4.77
C LYS A 258 -6.09 -8.86 4.62
N GLN A 259 -6.86 -8.75 3.53
CA GLN A 259 -7.79 -7.62 3.34
C GLN A 259 -8.93 -7.60 4.37
N TRP A 260 -9.46 -8.76 4.77
CA TRP A 260 -10.45 -8.82 5.86
C TRP A 260 -9.89 -8.30 7.19
N LEU A 261 -8.65 -8.64 7.52
CA LEU A 261 -7.98 -8.11 8.70
C LEU A 261 -7.79 -6.59 8.62
N GLN A 262 -7.50 -6.06 7.43
CA GLN A 262 -7.41 -4.61 7.22
C GLN A 262 -8.74 -3.88 7.44
N PHE A 263 -9.86 -4.51 7.09
CA PHE A 263 -11.19 -3.98 7.43
C PHE A 263 -11.50 -4.09 8.92
N ALA A 264 -11.16 -5.22 9.56
CA ALA A 264 -11.46 -5.48 10.96
C ALA A 264 -10.81 -4.46 11.91
N PHE A 265 -9.58 -4.01 11.61
CA PHE A 265 -8.81 -3.15 12.49
C PHE A 265 -9.48 -1.77 12.79
N PRO A 266 -9.94 -0.99 11.79
CA PRO A 266 -10.73 0.22 12.05
C PRO A 266 -11.99 -0.01 12.89
N PHE A 267 -12.76 -1.07 12.59
CA PHE A 267 -13.98 -1.38 13.36
C PHE A 267 -13.66 -1.76 14.81
N TYR A 268 -12.55 -2.46 15.03
CA TYR A 268 -12.04 -2.75 16.36
C TYR A 268 -11.73 -1.46 17.14
N LEU A 269 -11.04 -0.49 16.55
CA LEU A 269 -10.77 0.78 17.23
C LEU A 269 -12.07 1.54 17.57
N TRP A 270 -13.06 1.52 16.70
CA TRP A 270 -14.37 2.13 16.99
C TRP A 270 -15.06 1.43 18.16
N PHE A 271 -15.00 0.10 18.19
CA PHE A 271 -15.53 -0.69 19.30
C PHE A 271 -14.86 -0.33 20.63
N VAL A 272 -13.53 -0.21 20.65
CA VAL A 272 -12.76 0.22 21.84
C VAL A 272 -13.24 1.56 22.35
N ILE A 273 -13.43 2.57 21.48
CA ILE A 273 -13.91 3.89 21.91
C ILE A 273 -15.35 3.82 22.45
N ILE A 274 -16.23 3.04 21.81
CA ILE A 274 -17.60 2.85 22.31
C ILE A 274 -17.58 2.25 23.71
N VAL A 275 -16.76 1.22 23.94
CA VAL A 275 -16.57 0.60 25.26
C VAL A 275 -16.04 1.60 26.27
N ILE A 276 -14.98 2.35 25.94
CA ILE A 276 -14.43 3.40 26.81
C ILE A 276 -15.51 4.44 27.15
N ARG A 277 -16.30 4.90 26.17
CA ARG A 277 -17.41 5.84 26.40
C ARG A 277 -18.50 5.27 27.31
N GLN A 278 -18.80 3.97 27.21
CA GLN A 278 -19.75 3.32 28.12
C GLN A 278 -19.19 3.20 29.54
N LEU A 279 -17.91 2.86 29.67
CA LEU A 279 -17.22 2.77 30.96
C LEU A 279 -17.12 4.14 31.64
N CYS A 280 -16.76 5.21 30.91
CA CYS A 280 -16.75 6.58 31.45
C CYS A 280 -18.12 7.00 31.97
N ARG A 281 -19.21 6.66 31.27
CA ARG A 281 -20.58 6.95 31.72
C ARG A 281 -20.95 6.20 32.99
N ARG A 282 -20.47 4.96 33.15
CA ARG A 282 -20.76 4.12 34.31
C ARG A 282 -19.94 4.51 35.54
N TYR A 283 -18.70 4.95 35.33
CA TYR A 283 -17.76 5.32 36.38
C TYR A 283 -17.49 6.82 36.36
N GLY A 284 -18.31 7.59 37.09
CA GLY A 284 -18.25 9.05 37.11
C GLY A 284 -16.89 9.66 37.48
N LYS A 285 -16.03 8.92 38.21
CA LYS A 285 -14.64 9.33 38.49
C LYS A 285 -13.77 9.38 37.23
N ILE A 286 -13.92 8.42 36.32
CA ILE A 286 -13.18 8.36 35.04
C ILE A 286 -13.73 9.41 34.07
N SER A 287 -15.04 9.69 34.13
CA SER A 287 -15.65 10.77 33.33
C SER A 287 -15.04 12.16 33.62
N ARG A 288 -14.59 12.43 34.85
CA ARG A 288 -13.93 13.71 35.19
C ARG A 288 -12.52 13.81 34.60
N LEU A 289 -11.85 12.68 34.37
CA LEU A 289 -10.51 12.63 33.77
C LEU A 289 -10.55 12.73 32.23
N MET A 290 -11.59 12.19 31.59
CA MET A 290 -11.69 12.06 30.13
C MET A 290 -12.70 13.01 29.44
N GLY A 291 -13.49 13.75 30.21
CA GLY A 291 -14.71 14.40 29.72
C GLY A 291 -14.53 15.44 28.60
N SER A 292 -13.44 16.21 28.61
CA SER A 292 -13.19 17.29 27.63
C SER A 292 -12.61 16.80 26.30
N HIS A 293 -11.78 15.75 26.32
CA HIS A 293 -10.98 15.35 25.15
C HIS A 293 -11.54 14.14 24.37
N ALA A 294 -12.61 13.51 24.85
CA ALA A 294 -13.16 12.30 24.23
C ALA A 294 -13.69 12.53 22.79
N VAL A 295 -14.35 13.66 22.52
CA VAL A 295 -14.92 13.96 21.19
C VAL A 295 -13.81 14.24 20.15
N PRO A 296 -12.82 15.11 20.42
CA PRO A 296 -11.68 15.30 19.52
C PRO A 296 -10.90 14.03 19.18
N VAL A 297 -10.68 13.15 20.16
CA VAL A 297 -9.99 11.86 19.94
C VAL A 297 -10.83 10.94 19.05
N LEU A 298 -12.14 10.87 19.28
CA LEU A 298 -13.05 10.11 18.44
C LEU A 298 -13.03 10.60 16.98
N SER A 299 -13.07 11.93 16.75
CA SER A 299 -12.93 12.52 15.41
C SER A 299 -11.59 12.16 14.77
N THR A 300 -10.52 12.18 15.54
CA THR A 300 -9.18 11.81 15.05
C THR A 300 -9.12 10.36 14.62
N LEU A 301 -9.67 9.45 15.42
CA LEU A 301 -9.72 8.02 15.11
C LEU A 301 -10.63 7.71 13.92
N PHE A 302 -11.75 8.43 13.76
CA PHE A 302 -12.57 8.31 12.55
C PHE A 302 -11.83 8.77 11.30
N LEU A 303 -11.03 9.84 11.39
CA LEU A 303 -10.23 10.29 10.26
C LEU A 303 -9.16 9.27 9.88
N LEU A 304 -8.39 8.76 10.84
CA LEU A 304 -7.39 7.71 10.61
C LEU A 304 -8.02 6.43 10.05
N SER A 305 -9.17 6.03 10.60
CA SER A 305 -9.94 4.88 10.11
C SER A 305 -10.43 5.08 8.69
N TYR A 306 -10.91 6.29 8.36
CA TYR A 306 -11.34 6.64 7.01
C TYR A 306 -10.20 6.43 6.01
N THR A 307 -9.00 6.91 6.31
CA THR A 307 -7.90 6.81 5.35
C THR A 307 -7.51 5.36 5.11
N LYS A 308 -7.48 4.56 6.18
CA LYS A 308 -7.24 3.12 6.13
C LYS A 308 -8.28 2.38 5.29
N LEU A 309 -9.56 2.64 5.56
CA LEU A 309 -10.68 2.01 4.84
C LEU A 309 -10.68 2.35 3.36
N VAL A 310 -10.44 3.62 2.99
CA VAL A 310 -10.36 4.04 1.59
C VAL A 310 -9.26 3.28 0.85
N ARG A 311 -8.07 3.15 1.44
CA ARG A 311 -6.97 2.39 0.83
C ARG A 311 -7.31 0.91 0.67
N THR A 312 -7.92 0.28 1.68
CA THR A 312 -8.35 -1.12 1.58
C THR A 312 -9.42 -1.30 0.50
N ILE A 313 -10.42 -0.42 0.44
CA ILE A 313 -11.44 -0.43 -0.62
C ILE A 313 -10.79 -0.30 -1.99
N PHE A 314 -9.85 0.63 -2.15
CA PHE A 314 -9.10 0.79 -3.40
C PHE A 314 -8.40 -0.51 -3.82
N ILE A 315 -7.66 -1.17 -2.92
CA ILE A 315 -6.96 -2.43 -3.23
C ILE A 315 -7.93 -3.54 -3.65
N VAL A 316 -9.12 -3.60 -3.03
CA VAL A 316 -10.16 -4.58 -3.37
C VAL A 316 -10.83 -4.26 -4.72
N LEU A 317 -11.08 -2.99 -5.02
CA LEU A 317 -11.72 -2.57 -6.27
C LEU A 317 -10.75 -2.51 -7.46
N ASN A 318 -9.44 -2.64 -7.21
CA ASN A 318 -8.46 -2.56 -8.28
C ASN A 318 -8.55 -3.80 -9.19
N LYS A 319 -8.96 -3.55 -10.44
CA LYS A 319 -9.20 -4.57 -11.46
C LYS A 319 -8.00 -4.61 -12.40
N ARG A 320 -7.67 -5.82 -12.86
CA ARG A 320 -6.69 -6.02 -13.93
C ARG A 320 -7.33 -6.77 -15.09
N GLU A 321 -7.19 -6.26 -16.31
CA GLU A 321 -7.53 -7.00 -17.52
C GLU A 321 -6.28 -7.67 -18.09
N VAL A 322 -6.42 -8.95 -18.46
CA VAL A 322 -5.31 -9.76 -18.99
C VAL A 322 -5.76 -10.42 -20.28
N ALA A 323 -4.94 -10.34 -21.32
CA ALA A 323 -5.16 -11.06 -22.56
C ALA A 323 -4.65 -12.50 -22.46
N LEU A 324 -5.51 -13.44 -22.85
CA LEU A 324 -5.19 -14.86 -22.96
C LEU A 324 -4.99 -15.23 -24.43
N HIS A 325 -3.84 -15.83 -24.72
CA HIS A 325 -3.53 -16.40 -26.02
C HIS A 325 -3.74 -17.91 -25.95
N CYS A 326 -4.84 -18.40 -26.54
CA CYS A 326 -5.17 -19.82 -26.54
C CYS A 326 -4.65 -20.51 -27.82
N THR A 327 -4.42 -21.82 -27.73
CA THR A 327 -3.94 -22.67 -28.84
C THR A 327 -4.82 -22.66 -30.10
N ASN A 328 -6.10 -22.28 -29.97
CA ASN A 328 -7.05 -22.14 -31.09
C ASN A 328 -6.98 -20.75 -31.78
N GLU A 329 -5.88 -20.01 -31.62
CA GLU A 329 -5.67 -18.64 -32.12
C GLU A 329 -6.68 -17.60 -31.61
N SER A 330 -7.54 -17.95 -30.66
CA SER A 330 -8.48 -17.03 -30.05
C SER A 330 -7.82 -16.21 -28.94
N ILE A 331 -7.93 -14.89 -29.03
CA ILE A 331 -7.57 -13.97 -27.95
C ILE A 331 -8.79 -13.76 -27.05
N ARG A 332 -8.67 -14.06 -25.76
CA ARG A 332 -9.74 -13.87 -24.78
C ARG A 332 -9.27 -12.96 -23.65
N SER A 333 -10.04 -11.92 -23.31
CA SER A 333 -9.74 -11.12 -22.12
C SER A 333 -10.36 -11.72 -20.87
N VAL A 334 -9.61 -11.72 -19.76
CA VAL A 334 -10.11 -12.10 -18.44
C VAL A 334 -9.81 -11.00 -17.42
N SER A 335 -10.81 -10.69 -16.59
CA SER A 335 -10.67 -9.77 -15.47
C SER A 335 -10.22 -10.49 -14.21
N LEU A 336 -9.03 -10.16 -13.72
CA LEU A 336 -8.42 -10.70 -12.51
C LEU A 336 -8.34 -9.63 -11.43
N TRP A 337 -8.30 -10.06 -10.17
CA TRP A 337 -8.04 -9.14 -9.07
C TRP A 337 -6.58 -8.71 -9.08
N TYR A 338 -6.31 -7.40 -9.01
CA TYR A 338 -4.97 -6.86 -9.20
C TYR A 338 -3.96 -7.36 -8.16
N GLU A 339 -4.34 -7.43 -6.88
CA GLU A 339 -3.43 -7.82 -5.79
C GLU A 339 -3.15 -9.34 -5.75
N ASP A 340 -4.10 -10.15 -6.22
CA ASP A 340 -3.93 -11.60 -6.37
C ASP A 340 -4.60 -12.10 -7.66
N PRO A 341 -3.85 -12.12 -8.78
CA PRO A 341 -4.35 -12.56 -10.08
C PRO A 341 -4.79 -14.04 -10.15
N ASN A 342 -4.55 -14.85 -9.11
CA ASN A 342 -5.12 -16.20 -9.06
C ASN A 342 -6.65 -16.18 -8.88
N VAL A 343 -7.20 -15.07 -8.39
CA VAL A 343 -8.62 -14.91 -8.12
C VAL A 343 -9.28 -14.07 -9.21
N GLU A 344 -10.35 -14.60 -9.81
CA GLU A 344 -11.15 -13.85 -10.79
C GLU A 344 -11.85 -12.66 -10.14
N TYR A 345 -11.85 -11.52 -10.84
CA TYR A 345 -12.43 -10.28 -10.35
C TYR A 345 -13.95 -10.41 -10.15
N ALA A 346 -14.43 -9.91 -9.01
CA ALA A 346 -15.84 -9.95 -8.60
C ALA A 346 -16.53 -11.33 -8.67
N LYS A 347 -15.77 -12.42 -8.62
CA LYS A 347 -16.28 -13.80 -8.64
C LYS A 347 -15.75 -14.63 -7.46
N GLY A 348 -16.37 -15.79 -7.22
CA GLY A 348 -15.96 -16.73 -6.18
C GLY A 348 -15.80 -16.06 -4.82
N LYS A 349 -14.65 -16.26 -4.15
CA LYS A 349 -14.34 -15.62 -2.86
C LYS A 349 -14.25 -14.10 -2.94
N HIS A 350 -13.78 -13.54 -4.06
CA HIS A 350 -13.64 -12.09 -4.23
C HIS A 350 -14.99 -11.37 -4.29
N ALA A 351 -16.06 -12.01 -4.78
CA ALA A 351 -17.40 -11.41 -4.85
C ALA A 351 -17.88 -10.90 -3.48
N TRP A 352 -17.64 -11.67 -2.40
CA TRP A 352 -17.98 -11.27 -1.04
C TRP A 352 -17.17 -10.07 -0.54
N LEU A 353 -15.86 -10.09 -0.79
CA LEU A 353 -14.97 -8.99 -0.40
C LEU A 353 -15.31 -7.70 -1.17
N PHE A 354 -15.59 -7.83 -2.47
CA PHE A 354 -16.06 -6.75 -3.34
C PHE A 354 -17.38 -6.15 -2.85
N GLY A 355 -18.37 -7.00 -2.56
CA GLY A 355 -19.66 -6.55 -2.01
C GLY A 355 -19.52 -5.83 -0.67
N PHE A 356 -18.66 -6.34 0.22
CA PHE A 356 -18.38 -5.69 1.50
C PHE A 356 -17.66 -4.34 1.33
N ALA A 357 -16.69 -4.24 0.42
CA ALA A 357 -16.00 -2.99 0.12
C ALA A 357 -16.97 -1.92 -0.42
N LEU A 358 -17.88 -2.29 -1.32
CA LEU A 358 -18.94 -1.40 -1.81
C LEU A 358 -19.89 -0.97 -0.69
N PHE A 359 -20.30 -1.90 0.18
CA PHE A 359 -21.13 -1.59 1.34
C PHE A 359 -20.46 -0.54 2.23
N VAL A 360 -19.22 -0.76 2.67
CA VAL A 360 -18.48 0.20 3.51
C VAL A 360 -18.29 1.55 2.80
N SER A 361 -18.04 1.53 1.48
CA SER A 361 -17.91 2.76 0.69
C SER A 361 -19.20 3.60 0.71
N ILE A 362 -20.35 2.97 0.46
CA ILE A 362 -21.66 3.62 0.40
C ILE A 362 -22.14 4.04 1.79
N THR A 363 -21.94 3.22 2.82
CA THR A 363 -22.47 3.51 4.17
C THR A 363 -21.60 4.45 4.99
N PHE A 364 -20.29 4.49 4.75
CA PHE A 364 -19.36 5.24 5.58
C PHE A 364 -18.50 6.22 4.80
N VAL A 365 -17.72 5.77 3.80
CA VAL A 365 -16.73 6.62 3.12
C VAL A 365 -17.37 7.81 2.40
N ILE A 366 -18.38 7.54 1.56
CA ILE A 366 -19.07 8.58 0.80
C ILE A 366 -19.84 9.52 1.75
N PRO A 367 -20.67 9.04 2.68
CA PRO A 367 -21.34 9.93 3.63
C PRO A 367 -20.39 10.77 4.47
N TYR A 368 -19.27 10.20 4.93
CA TYR A 368 -18.29 10.90 5.75
C TYR A 368 -17.56 12.01 4.99
N THR A 369 -17.17 11.77 3.72
CA THR A 369 -16.56 12.82 2.88
C THR A 369 -17.53 13.95 2.58
N LEU A 370 -18.75 13.62 2.17
CA LEU A 370 -19.81 14.60 1.91
C LEU A 370 -20.14 15.40 3.16
N PHE A 371 -20.19 14.73 4.32
CA PHE A 371 -20.46 15.37 5.61
C PHE A 371 -19.42 16.43 5.97
N LEU A 372 -18.12 16.13 5.82
CA LEU A 372 -17.06 17.08 6.11
C LEU A 372 -16.93 18.19 5.07
N LEU A 373 -17.17 17.88 3.80
CA LEU A 373 -17.09 18.86 2.71
C LEU A 373 -18.23 19.88 2.78
N PHE A 374 -19.47 19.41 2.93
CA PHE A 374 -20.67 20.25 2.93
C PHE A 374 -21.06 20.77 4.30
N ASN A 375 -20.24 20.54 5.33
CA ASN A 375 -20.48 20.99 6.69
C ASN A 375 -20.95 22.46 6.80
N PRO A 376 -20.28 23.48 6.19
CA PRO A 376 -20.73 24.86 6.31
C PRO A 376 -22.12 25.11 5.72
N PHE A 377 -22.47 24.40 4.63
CA PHE A 377 -23.78 24.47 4.02
C PHE A 377 -24.83 23.80 4.91
N ILE A 378 -24.50 22.65 5.51
CA ILE A 378 -25.38 21.96 6.45
C ILE A 378 -25.66 22.85 7.67
N GLU A 379 -24.64 23.51 8.22
CA GLU A 379 -24.81 24.43 9.35
C GLU A 379 -25.74 25.60 8.99
N LYS A 380 -25.60 26.17 7.79
CA LYS A 380 -26.38 27.34 7.33
C LYS A 380 -27.83 27.00 6.98
N TYR A 381 -28.07 25.89 6.28
CA TYR A 381 -29.40 25.57 5.71
C TYR A 381 -30.20 24.58 6.56
N LEU A 382 -29.57 23.53 7.10
CA LEU A 382 -30.26 22.43 7.79
C LEU A 382 -30.50 22.72 9.29
N SER A 383 -29.76 23.65 9.89
CA SER A 383 -29.96 24.04 11.30
C SER A 383 -31.30 24.73 11.58
N ASN A 384 -31.94 25.29 10.53
CA ASN A 384 -33.24 25.97 10.62
C ASN A 384 -34.44 25.00 10.66
N TYR A 385 -34.26 23.74 10.29
CA TYR A 385 -35.35 22.76 10.25
C TYR A 385 -35.45 21.99 11.58
N LYS A 386 -36.63 21.99 12.23
CA LYS A 386 -36.83 21.41 13.58
C LYS A 386 -36.35 19.95 13.71
N LEU A 387 -36.61 19.11 12.71
CA LEU A 387 -36.23 17.69 12.73
C LEU A 387 -34.70 17.52 12.66
N PHE A 388 -34.05 18.28 11.76
CA PHE A 388 -32.61 18.25 11.57
C PHE A 388 -31.85 18.92 12.70
N ARG A 389 -32.43 19.91 13.40
CA ARG A 389 -31.81 20.58 14.54
C ARG A 389 -31.40 19.62 15.65
N LYS A 390 -32.24 18.63 15.96
CA LYS A 390 -31.94 17.61 16.99
C LYS A 390 -30.80 16.69 16.55
N CYS A 391 -30.80 16.27 15.29
CA CYS A 391 -29.72 15.46 14.71
C CYS A 391 -28.40 16.25 14.69
N TRP A 392 -28.45 17.48 14.15
CA TRP A 392 -27.32 18.40 14.06
C TRP A 392 -26.69 18.70 15.41
N SER A 393 -27.49 18.91 16.46
CA SER A 393 -26.97 19.15 17.81
C SER A 393 -26.08 18.02 18.35
N ARG A 394 -26.26 16.77 17.89
CA ARG A 394 -25.42 15.62 18.27
C ARG A 394 -24.12 15.55 17.47
N PHE A 395 -24.15 15.99 16.21
CA PHE A 395 -23.02 15.95 15.30
C PHE A 395 -22.14 17.20 15.38
N LYS A 396 -22.70 18.32 15.85
CA LYS A 396 -21.99 19.59 15.98
C LYS A 396 -20.65 19.46 16.74
N PRO A 397 -20.54 18.76 17.89
CA PRO A 397 -19.25 18.59 18.57
C PRO A 397 -18.19 17.88 17.72
N ILE A 398 -18.59 16.95 16.85
CA ILE A 398 -17.67 16.22 15.95
C ILE A 398 -17.17 17.17 14.85
N VAL A 399 -18.10 17.93 14.28
CA VAL A 399 -17.80 18.97 13.28
C VAL A 399 -16.86 20.03 13.85
N ASP A 400 -17.17 20.56 15.03
CA ASP A 400 -16.39 21.58 15.70
C ASP A 400 -14.98 21.05 16.00
N ALA A 401 -14.81 19.75 16.23
CA ALA A 401 -13.49 19.14 16.37
C ALA A 401 -12.69 19.11 15.05
N TYR A 402 -13.31 19.00 13.87
CA TYR A 402 -12.57 19.11 12.59
C TYR A 402 -12.32 20.56 12.19
N SER A 403 -13.30 21.43 12.42
CA SER A 403 -13.28 22.82 11.99
C SER A 403 -12.61 23.77 13.00
N GLY A 404 -12.38 23.32 14.23
CA GLY A 404 -11.83 24.12 15.34
C GLY A 404 -10.56 24.91 15.02
N PRO A 405 -9.52 24.34 14.38
CA PRO A 405 -8.27 25.07 14.13
C PRO A 405 -8.38 26.03 12.93
N MET A 406 -9.50 26.05 12.21
CA MET A 406 -9.69 26.78 10.96
C MET A 406 -10.42 28.09 11.15
N LYS A 407 -10.21 29.02 10.22
CA LYS A 407 -11.03 30.24 10.14
C LYS A 407 -12.46 29.85 9.74
N ASP A 408 -13.44 30.63 10.19
CA ASP A 408 -14.86 30.29 10.00
C ASP A 408 -15.28 30.22 8.52
N GLU A 409 -14.59 30.96 7.65
CA GLU A 409 -14.80 30.96 6.19
C GLU A 409 -14.32 29.67 5.51
N TYR A 410 -13.34 28.96 6.10
CA TYR A 410 -12.65 27.82 5.47
C TYR A 410 -12.89 26.50 6.18
N ARG A 411 -13.99 26.37 6.94
CA ARG A 411 -14.34 25.15 7.69
C ARG A 411 -14.52 23.88 6.82
N PHE A 412 -14.64 24.02 5.50
CA PHE A 412 -14.74 22.91 4.53
C PHE A 412 -13.39 22.29 4.15
N TRP A 413 -12.26 22.92 4.50
CA TRP A 413 -10.93 22.50 4.08
C TRP A 413 -10.56 21.05 4.44
N PRO A 414 -10.91 20.48 5.61
CA PRO A 414 -10.62 19.09 5.91
C PRO A 414 -11.33 18.16 4.92
N GLY A 415 -12.57 18.48 4.54
CA GLY A 415 -13.32 17.78 3.50
C GLY A 415 -12.65 17.90 2.13
N LEU A 416 -12.15 19.09 1.78
CA LEU A 416 -11.40 19.31 0.54
C LEU A 416 -10.14 18.44 0.46
N LEU A 417 -9.38 18.32 1.56
CA LEU A 417 -8.20 17.43 1.62
C LEU A 417 -8.57 15.94 1.45
N LEU A 418 -9.79 15.52 1.80
CA LEU A 418 -10.26 14.16 1.53
C LEU A 418 -10.67 14.00 0.06
N VAL A 419 -11.34 15.00 -0.52
CA VAL A 419 -11.73 15.01 -1.94
C VAL A 419 -10.51 15.06 -2.85
N ALA A 420 -9.46 15.80 -2.48
CA ALA A 420 -8.20 15.87 -3.23
C ALA A 420 -7.53 14.50 -3.41
N ARG A 421 -7.88 13.50 -2.58
CA ARG A 421 -7.38 12.12 -2.72
C ARG A 421 -8.09 11.33 -3.81
N ILE A 422 -9.32 11.69 -4.15
CA ILE A 422 -10.13 10.97 -5.16
C ILE A 422 -9.43 10.96 -6.53
N PRO A 423 -8.99 12.10 -7.12
CA PRO A 423 -8.30 12.07 -8.41
C PRO A 423 -6.99 11.28 -8.35
N ILE A 424 -6.28 11.33 -7.22
CA ILE A 424 -5.05 10.57 -7.00
C ILE A 424 -5.33 9.05 -6.97
N LEU A 425 -6.37 8.63 -6.25
CA LEU A 425 -6.79 7.22 -6.23
C LEU A 425 -7.28 6.78 -7.62
N LEU A 426 -8.06 7.60 -8.29
CA LEU A 426 -8.59 7.32 -9.62
C LEU A 426 -7.45 7.15 -10.64
N SER A 427 -6.42 8.02 -10.60
CA SER A 427 -5.28 7.90 -11.52
C SER A 427 -4.54 6.58 -11.34
N VAL A 428 -4.44 6.07 -10.11
CA VAL A 428 -3.81 4.77 -9.85
C VAL A 428 -4.69 3.61 -10.32
N THR A 429 -6.03 3.70 -10.22
CA THR A 429 -6.92 2.64 -10.74
C THR A 429 -6.99 2.55 -12.26
N LEU A 430 -6.81 3.67 -12.96
CA LEU A 430 -7.01 3.75 -14.42
C LEU A 430 -5.78 3.31 -15.21
N VAL A 431 -4.66 3.11 -14.53
CA VAL A 431 -3.38 2.79 -15.16
C VAL A 431 -3.19 1.27 -15.16
N ASP A 432 -3.09 0.68 -16.34
CA ASP A 432 -2.82 -0.75 -16.51
C ASP A 432 -1.40 -1.14 -16.05
N SER A 433 -0.44 -0.20 -16.19
CA SER A 433 0.96 -0.39 -15.79
C SER A 433 1.56 0.87 -15.15
N PHE A 434 1.97 0.76 -13.88
CA PHE A 434 2.57 1.90 -13.15
C PHE A 434 3.91 2.35 -13.75
N ILE A 435 4.61 1.48 -14.50
CA ILE A 435 5.90 1.80 -15.12
C ILE A 435 5.71 2.66 -16.36
N GLN A 436 4.88 2.22 -17.30
CA GLN A 436 4.64 2.98 -18.53
C GLN A 436 3.98 4.33 -18.21
N SER A 437 3.11 4.34 -17.19
CA SER A 437 2.43 5.54 -16.72
C SER A 437 3.13 6.22 -15.54
N HIS A 438 4.40 5.92 -15.25
CA HIS A 438 5.11 6.46 -14.08
C HIS A 438 5.08 7.98 -14.06
N TYR A 439 5.49 8.60 -15.17
CA TYR A 439 5.47 10.06 -15.32
C TYR A 439 4.05 10.65 -15.30
N PHE A 440 3.07 9.92 -15.84
CA PHE A 440 1.66 10.34 -15.79
C PHE A 440 1.15 10.37 -14.34
N LEU A 441 1.42 9.32 -13.55
CA LEU A 441 1.01 9.26 -12.14
C LEU A 441 1.68 10.36 -11.30
N LEU A 442 2.97 10.62 -11.52
CA LEU A 442 3.70 11.70 -10.86
C LEU A 442 3.18 13.08 -11.27
N PHE A 443 2.87 13.29 -12.54
CA PHE A 443 2.29 14.54 -13.03
C PHE A 443 0.89 14.77 -12.46
N MET A 444 0.04 13.74 -12.41
CA MET A 444 -1.28 13.80 -11.76
C MET A 444 -1.16 14.13 -10.28
N LEU A 445 -0.19 13.54 -9.57
CA LEU A 445 0.06 13.90 -8.18
C LEU A 445 0.52 15.36 -8.05
N LEU A 446 1.48 15.80 -8.88
CA LEU A 446 1.99 17.17 -8.85
C LEU A 446 0.91 18.21 -9.14
N THR A 447 0.00 17.93 -10.09
CA THR A 447 -1.12 18.84 -10.41
C THR A 447 -2.09 18.99 -9.23
N VAL A 448 -2.43 17.90 -8.54
CA VAL A 448 -3.27 17.95 -7.34
C VAL A 448 -2.58 18.75 -6.22
N LEU A 449 -1.28 18.52 -6.01
CA LEU A 449 -0.50 19.26 -5.00
C LEU A 449 -0.42 20.76 -5.33
N ALA A 450 -0.19 21.10 -6.60
CA ALA A 450 -0.18 22.48 -7.07
C ALA A 450 -1.53 23.15 -6.82
N ILE A 451 -2.65 22.49 -7.14
CA ILE A 451 -4.01 23.02 -6.89
C ILE A 451 -4.21 23.27 -5.38
N VAL A 452 -3.88 22.30 -4.52
CA VAL A 452 -4.04 22.45 -3.07
C VAL A 452 -3.17 23.59 -2.52
N LEU A 453 -1.92 23.69 -2.96
CA LEU A 453 -1.01 24.77 -2.57
C LEU A 453 -1.49 26.14 -3.07
N SER A 454 -1.94 26.24 -4.32
CA SER A 454 -2.49 27.46 -4.90
C SER A 454 -3.73 27.92 -4.13
N LEU A 455 -4.66 27.02 -3.81
CA LEU A 455 -5.82 27.35 -2.99
C LEU A 455 -5.43 27.82 -1.59
N GLY A 456 -4.47 27.13 -0.94
CA GLY A 456 -3.96 27.52 0.37
C GLY A 456 -3.34 28.92 0.39
N TYR A 457 -2.61 29.28 -0.68
CA TYR A 457 -2.05 30.61 -0.87
C TYR A 457 -3.12 31.68 -1.15
N SER A 458 -4.05 31.40 -2.07
CA SER A 458 -5.16 32.30 -2.42
C SER A 458 -6.03 32.66 -1.21
N PHE A 459 -6.20 31.74 -0.26
CA PHE A 459 -6.97 31.97 0.96
C PHE A 459 -6.23 32.72 2.08
N ARG A 460 -4.99 33.19 1.83
CA ARG A 460 -4.14 33.89 2.83
C ARG A 460 -4.05 33.11 4.15
N GLY A 461 -3.93 31.79 4.04
CA GLY A 461 -3.90 30.85 5.17
C GLY A 461 -5.29 30.45 5.69
N VAL A 462 -5.52 29.14 5.76
CA VAL A 462 -6.77 28.49 6.16
C VAL A 462 -6.90 28.40 7.69
N TYR A 463 -5.78 28.19 8.38
CA TYR A 463 -5.76 28.02 9.84
C TYR A 463 -5.73 29.37 10.56
N ARG A 464 -6.29 29.39 11.78
CA ARG A 464 -6.27 30.56 12.67
C ARG A 464 -4.85 30.91 13.09
N LYS A 465 -4.05 29.91 13.49
CA LYS A 465 -2.64 30.11 13.86
C LYS A 465 -1.74 29.97 12.63
N ARG A 466 -0.80 30.91 12.48
CA ARG A 466 0.17 30.91 11.37
C ARG A 466 1.01 29.64 11.32
N MET A 467 1.39 29.09 12.48
CA MET A 467 2.22 27.88 12.56
C MET A 467 1.55 26.65 11.92
N HIS A 468 0.23 26.50 12.03
CA HIS A 468 -0.47 25.37 11.38
C HIS A 468 -0.48 25.50 9.85
N ASN A 469 -0.62 26.72 9.33
CA ASN A 469 -0.47 26.96 7.89
C ASN A 469 0.95 26.61 7.41
N ILE A 470 1.98 26.99 8.18
CA ILE A 470 3.38 26.66 7.87
C ILE A 470 3.60 25.15 7.86
N LEU A 471 3.10 24.44 8.87
CA LEU A 471 3.22 22.98 8.96
C LEU A 471 2.53 22.28 7.78
N GLU A 472 1.35 22.72 7.37
CA GLU A 472 0.67 22.11 6.22
C GLU A 472 1.44 22.35 4.91
N VAL A 473 1.89 23.58 4.66
CA VAL A 473 2.71 23.91 3.49
C VAL A 473 4.03 23.12 3.52
N TRP A 474 4.64 22.94 4.69
CA TRP A 474 5.86 22.15 4.88
C TRP A 474 5.67 20.70 4.43
N PHE A 475 4.61 20.02 4.89
CA PHE A 475 4.34 18.64 4.47
C PHE A 475 4.03 18.51 2.98
N LEU A 476 3.25 19.45 2.43
CA LEU A 476 2.97 19.47 0.98
C LEU A 476 4.25 19.76 0.17
N PHE A 477 5.12 20.63 0.66
CA PHE A 477 6.40 20.93 0.03
C PHE A 477 7.33 19.72 0.02
N ILE A 478 7.45 18.97 1.12
CA ILE A 478 8.25 17.72 1.15
C ILE A 478 7.72 16.74 0.10
N LEU A 479 6.40 16.65 -0.08
CA LEU A 479 5.81 15.78 -1.10
C LEU A 479 6.12 16.24 -2.52
N CYS A 480 6.06 17.55 -2.78
CA CYS A 480 6.48 18.13 -4.06
C CYS A 480 7.97 17.88 -4.35
N MET A 481 8.84 17.97 -3.34
CA MET A 481 10.26 17.65 -3.48
C MET A 481 10.46 16.17 -3.83
N MET A 482 9.73 15.27 -3.18
CA MET A 482 9.77 13.83 -3.47
C MET A 482 9.36 13.54 -4.93
N VAL A 483 8.27 14.16 -5.40
CA VAL A 483 7.84 14.04 -6.81
C VAL A 483 8.87 14.66 -7.76
N GLY A 484 9.36 15.87 -7.48
CA GLY A 484 10.32 16.58 -8.32
C GLY A 484 11.63 15.81 -8.49
N PHE A 485 12.18 15.25 -7.42
CA PHE A 485 13.39 14.42 -7.50
C PHE A 485 13.16 13.10 -8.23
N SER A 486 11.99 12.48 -8.04
CA SER A 486 11.63 11.25 -8.77
C SER A 486 11.48 11.45 -10.26
N VAL A 487 11.20 12.68 -10.72
CA VAL A 487 11.17 13.05 -12.15
C VAL A 487 12.55 13.48 -12.64
N ALA A 488 13.33 14.19 -11.81
CA ALA A 488 14.63 14.74 -12.19
C ALA A 488 15.72 13.69 -12.35
N TYR A 489 15.64 12.57 -11.62
CA TYR A 489 16.62 11.50 -11.65
C TYR A 489 16.03 10.22 -12.26
N THR A 490 16.75 9.62 -13.20
CA THR A 490 16.39 8.33 -13.82
C THR A 490 17.05 7.13 -13.14
N ASP A 491 18.12 7.36 -12.37
CA ASP A 491 18.85 6.30 -11.68
C ASP A 491 18.12 5.84 -10.42
N ASP A 492 17.72 4.57 -10.39
CA ASP A 492 16.96 3.98 -9.27
C ASP A 492 17.65 4.15 -7.91
N SER A 493 18.98 4.07 -7.87
CA SER A 493 19.76 4.24 -6.64
C SER A 493 19.69 5.67 -6.10
N VAL A 494 19.71 6.66 -7.00
CA VAL A 494 19.62 8.08 -6.63
C VAL A 494 18.22 8.43 -6.17
N VAL A 495 17.20 7.92 -6.88
CA VAL A 495 15.79 8.07 -6.48
C VAL A 495 15.53 7.45 -5.10
N GLU A 496 16.08 6.26 -4.83
CA GLU A 496 15.98 5.59 -3.52
C GLU A 496 16.58 6.43 -2.39
N ILE A 497 17.74 7.06 -2.61
CA ILE A 497 18.39 7.93 -1.60
C ILE A 497 17.53 9.13 -1.30
N TRP A 498 17.02 9.83 -2.32
CA TRP A 498 16.17 11.00 -2.13
C TRP A 498 14.83 10.66 -1.49
N PHE A 499 14.20 9.55 -1.90
CA PHE A 499 12.98 9.05 -1.28
C PHE A 499 13.15 8.84 0.23
N ASN A 500 14.21 8.13 0.63
CA ASN A 500 14.50 7.90 2.05
C ASN A 500 14.89 9.19 2.80
N THR A 501 15.54 10.14 2.12
CA THR A 501 15.90 11.45 2.70
C THR A 501 14.66 12.29 3.00
N CYS A 502 13.75 12.46 2.04
CA CYS A 502 12.49 13.16 2.23
C CYS A 502 11.63 12.50 3.32
N LEU A 503 11.65 11.17 3.38
CA LEU A 503 10.94 10.42 4.39
C LEU A 503 11.56 10.55 5.79
N SER A 504 12.88 10.65 5.89
CA SER A 504 13.58 10.95 7.14
C SER A 504 13.22 12.33 7.66
N LEU A 505 13.16 13.33 6.77
CA LEU A 505 12.74 14.69 7.10
C LEU A 505 11.29 14.74 7.61
N PHE A 506 10.39 13.99 6.99
CA PHE A 506 9.02 13.81 7.47
C PHE A 506 8.99 13.18 8.86
N THR A 507 9.75 12.11 9.08
CA THR A 507 9.80 11.38 10.36
C THR A 507 10.34 12.26 11.49
N ALA A 508 11.40 13.02 11.24
CA ALA A 508 11.92 14.00 12.20
C ALA A 508 10.86 15.08 12.53
N SER A 509 10.14 15.58 11.52
CA SER A 509 9.06 16.56 11.71
C SER A 509 7.93 15.99 12.57
N PHE A 510 7.55 14.72 12.36
CA PHE A 510 6.54 14.03 13.18
C PHE A 510 7.00 13.87 14.63
N ILE A 511 8.24 13.42 14.86
CA ILE A 511 8.80 13.28 16.21
C ILE A 511 8.81 14.63 16.93
N LEU A 512 9.19 15.72 16.24
CA LEU A 512 9.17 17.07 16.80
C LEU A 512 7.76 17.51 17.22
N ILE A 513 6.73 17.19 16.42
CA ILE A 513 5.33 17.46 16.78
C ILE A 513 4.94 16.68 18.04
N VAL A 514 5.30 15.40 18.14
CA VAL A 514 4.99 14.57 19.31
C VAL A 514 5.69 15.10 20.56
N LEU A 515 6.98 15.44 20.46
CA LEU A 515 7.76 16.03 21.55
C LEU A 515 7.19 17.40 21.98
N TYR A 516 6.74 18.22 21.04
CA TYR A 516 6.09 19.50 21.33
C TYR A 516 4.80 19.31 22.14
N HIS A 517 3.95 18.36 21.75
CA HIS A 517 2.72 18.05 22.49
C HIS A 517 3.00 17.42 23.86
N LEU A 518 4.00 16.55 23.95
CA LEU A 518 4.46 15.99 25.22
C LEU A 518 4.95 17.09 26.16
N TYR A 519 5.78 18.01 25.66
CA TYR A 519 6.25 19.16 26.42
C TYR A 519 5.10 20.05 26.88
N LEU A 520 4.13 20.35 26.01
CA LEU A 520 2.97 21.17 26.35
C LEU A 520 2.15 20.54 27.49
N GLN A 521 1.92 19.22 27.43
CA GLN A 521 1.19 18.50 28.47
C GLN A 521 1.95 18.41 29.78
N LEU A 522 3.26 18.14 29.72
CA LEU A 522 4.10 18.12 30.92
C LEU A 522 4.17 19.50 31.56
N SER A 523 4.32 20.58 30.78
CA SER A 523 4.37 21.95 31.27
C SER A 523 3.11 22.41 32.00
N GLN A 524 1.94 21.88 31.63
CA GLN A 524 0.68 22.14 32.32
C GLN A 524 0.55 21.35 33.63
N ALA A 525 1.38 20.33 33.84
CA ALA A 525 1.34 19.52 35.04
C ALA A 525 2.02 20.24 36.22
N PRO A 526 1.35 20.40 37.37
CA PRO A 526 1.88 21.19 38.49
C PRO A 526 3.19 20.64 39.07
N TRP A 527 3.42 19.32 38.95
CA TRP A 527 4.66 18.67 39.40
C TRP A 527 5.85 18.91 38.47
N TYR A 528 5.63 19.21 37.18
CA TYR A 528 6.70 19.46 36.23
C TYR A 528 7.41 20.78 36.50
N ASN A 529 6.66 21.83 36.87
CA ASN A 529 7.27 23.10 37.28
C ASN A 529 8.15 22.92 38.53
N VAL A 530 7.79 22.03 39.45
CA VAL A 530 8.62 21.68 40.61
C VAL A 530 9.87 20.91 40.18
N LEU A 531 9.73 19.98 39.24
CA LEU A 531 10.84 19.15 38.74
C LEU A 531 11.84 19.96 37.90
N VAL A 532 11.37 20.81 36.99
CA VAL A 532 12.21 21.73 36.19
C VAL A 532 12.91 22.72 37.09
N ARG A 533 12.22 23.29 38.08
CA ARG A 533 12.86 24.19 39.06
C ARG A 533 13.95 23.48 39.84
N LYS A 534 13.70 22.24 40.29
CA LYS A 534 14.69 21.40 40.98
C LYS A 534 15.89 21.04 40.08
N LEU A 535 15.66 20.78 38.79
CA LEU A 535 16.71 20.47 37.83
C LEU A 535 17.56 21.70 37.48
N PHE A 536 16.93 22.87 37.34
CA PHE A 536 17.64 24.15 37.19
C PHE A 536 18.44 24.53 38.43
N THR A 537 17.92 24.29 39.64
CA THR A 537 18.68 24.51 40.88
C THR A 537 19.87 23.54 40.99
N MET A 538 19.73 22.29 40.52
CA MET A 538 20.86 21.35 40.44
C MET A 538 21.91 21.75 39.41
N LEU A 539 21.51 22.32 38.25
CA LEU A 539 22.44 22.76 37.21
C LEU A 539 23.14 24.09 37.52
N TYR A 540 22.50 24.96 38.33
CA TYR A 540 23.07 26.25 38.72
C TYR A 540 23.96 26.18 39.97
N ASN A 541 23.74 25.17 40.82
CA ASN A 541 24.54 24.97 42.03
C ASN A 541 25.85 24.18 41.79
N ASP A 542 26.17 23.80 40.55
CA ASP A 542 27.43 23.10 40.21
C ASP A 542 28.53 24.06 39.70
N ASP A 543 28.25 25.37 39.54
CA ASP A 543 29.19 26.34 38.95
C ASP A 543 29.61 27.49 39.88
N ASP A 544 29.13 27.59 41.13
CA ASP A 544 29.55 28.66 42.05
C ASP A 544 29.69 28.14 43.50
N ASP A 545 30.81 27.48 43.79
CA ASP A 545 31.37 27.42 45.15
C ASP A 545 32.40 28.56 45.28
N ASP A 546 31.98 29.70 45.86
CA ASP A 546 32.80 30.60 46.69
C ASP A 546 31.91 31.68 47.38
N GLU A 547 31.45 31.33 48.59
CA GLU A 547 31.08 32.06 49.84
C GLU A 547 30.84 33.62 49.94
N PRO A 548 30.26 34.16 51.05
CA PRO A 548 28.84 34.51 51.17
C PRO A 548 28.56 36.01 51.53
N LEU A 549 27.27 36.30 51.81
CA LEU A 549 26.72 37.38 52.66
C LEU A 549 26.22 38.68 51.97
N LEU A 550 24.89 38.84 51.84
CA LEU A 550 24.10 39.87 52.55
C LEU A 550 22.67 40.08 52.00
N ASP A 551 21.77 40.00 52.97
CA ASP A 551 20.59 40.82 53.21
C ASP A 551 19.24 40.52 52.54
N VAL A 552 18.31 40.31 53.48
CA VAL A 552 16.87 40.20 53.39
C VAL A 552 16.30 41.52 52.88
N THR A 553 15.42 41.47 51.89
CA THR A 553 14.31 42.45 51.80
C THR A 553 13.11 41.80 51.12
N ASP A 554 12.27 41.15 51.93
CA ASP A 554 10.87 40.97 51.60
C ASP A 554 10.21 42.36 51.49
N SER A 555 9.84 42.76 50.28
CA SER A 555 9.07 43.98 50.06
C SER A 555 7.60 43.72 50.42
N HIS A 556 7.21 44.20 51.60
CA HIS A 556 5.81 44.32 51.97
C HIS A 556 5.10 45.32 51.03
N LYS A 557 4.08 44.85 50.30
CA LYS A 557 3.16 45.71 49.55
C LYS A 557 2.44 46.67 50.49
N THR A 558 2.28 47.92 50.08
CA THR A 558 1.59 48.95 50.87
C THR A 558 0.07 48.77 50.79
N VAL A 559 -0.64 49.25 51.82
CA VAL A 559 -2.11 49.11 51.99
C VAL A 559 -2.90 49.70 50.82
N ASP A 560 -2.36 50.71 50.14
CA ASP A 560 -2.99 51.33 48.97
C ASP A 560 -2.91 50.44 47.71
N GLU A 561 -1.90 49.57 47.63
CA GLU A 561 -1.72 48.63 46.51
C GLU A 561 -2.64 47.41 46.66
N GLN A 562 -2.93 46.97 47.89
CA GLN A 562 -3.97 45.95 48.16
C GLN A 562 -5.40 46.47 47.94
N ARG A 563 -5.63 47.79 48.06
CA ARG A 563 -6.98 48.37 47.90
C ARG A 563 -7.44 48.43 46.43
N ASN A 564 -6.51 48.55 45.48
CA ASN A 564 -6.82 48.57 44.05
C ASN A 564 -7.14 47.19 43.46
N ASP A 565 -6.76 46.09 44.13
CA ASP A 565 -7.10 44.72 43.70
C ASP A 565 -8.52 44.28 44.09
N ILE A 566 -9.22 45.04 44.96
CA ILE A 566 -10.50 44.62 45.55
C ILE A 566 -11.73 45.33 44.95
N VAL A 567 -11.56 46.40 44.16
CA VAL A 567 -12.70 47.17 43.60
C VAL A 567 -12.63 47.25 42.07
N PRO A 568 -13.49 46.53 41.32
CA PRO A 568 -13.58 46.70 39.87
C PRO A 568 -14.32 48.02 39.57
N SER A 569 -13.68 48.92 38.82
CA SER A 569 -14.32 50.14 38.33
C SER A 569 -15.39 49.78 37.30
N SER A 570 -16.63 50.18 37.63
CA SER A 570 -17.79 50.02 36.76
C SER A 570 -17.79 51.11 35.70
N THR A 571 -17.41 50.78 34.46
CA THR A 571 -18.01 51.34 33.22
C THR A 571 -17.34 50.72 32.01
N ASP A 572 -17.96 49.70 31.42
CA ASP A 572 -18.16 49.62 29.96
C ASP A 572 -19.18 48.52 29.65
N VAL A 573 -20.44 48.93 29.63
CA VAL A 573 -21.58 48.17 29.12
C VAL A 573 -21.65 48.45 27.62
N PHE A 574 -21.83 47.38 26.83
CA PHE A 574 -22.01 47.31 25.36
C PHE A 574 -20.79 46.98 24.48
N ARG A 575 -20.48 45.68 24.38
CA ARG A 575 -20.29 45.02 23.07
C ARG A 575 -20.43 43.50 23.17
N HIS A 576 -21.64 42.99 22.91
CA HIS A 576 -21.86 41.57 22.70
C HIS A 576 -21.17 41.11 21.41
N ARG A 577 -20.03 40.44 21.54
CA ARG A 577 -19.51 39.51 20.54
C ARG A 577 -19.66 38.13 21.14
N ARG A 578 -20.35 37.21 20.44
CA ARG A 578 -20.51 35.81 20.85
C ARG A 578 -19.13 35.20 21.11
N GLU A 579 -18.82 34.99 22.38
CA GLU A 579 -17.70 34.16 22.80
C GLU A 579 -17.95 32.74 22.33
N SER A 580 -16.94 32.24 21.62
CA SER A 580 -16.84 30.86 21.17
C SER A 580 -16.57 30.00 22.40
N VAL A 581 -17.39 28.97 22.62
CA VAL A 581 -17.32 27.99 23.73
C VAL A 581 -15.98 27.20 23.78
N VAL A 582 -15.05 27.47 22.87
CA VAL A 582 -13.74 26.81 22.77
C VAL A 582 -12.70 27.39 23.73
N ASP A 583 -12.85 28.62 24.22
CA ASP A 583 -11.88 29.21 25.16
C ASP A 583 -12.07 28.73 26.62
N LEU A 584 -13.01 27.81 26.86
CA LEU A 584 -13.29 27.22 28.17
C LEU A 584 -13.02 25.70 28.26
N PHE A 585 -12.32 25.12 27.28
CA PHE A 585 -11.99 23.68 27.23
C PHE A 585 -10.50 23.38 27.09
#